data_AF-F6DIT5-F1
#
_entry.id   AF-F6DIT5-F1
#
_cell.length_a   1.000
_cell.length_b   1.000
_cell.length_c   1.000
_cell.angle_alpha   90.00
_cell.angle_beta   90.00
_cell.angle_gamma   90.00
#
_symmetry.space_group_name_H-M   'P 1'
#
loop_
_entity.id
_entity.type
_entity.pdbx_description
1 polymer ?
#
loop_
_entity_poly.entity_id
_entity_poly.type
_entity_poly.pdbx_seq_one_letter_code
_entity_poly.pdbx_strand_id
1 'polypeptide(L)'
;MRRIMLPLLSLLGLALAQTSKTCTVRYTPPDYPELPAGRPQVYLTVSPTALSSPGAFTVRAWTSSPSTTAWVRVRWTGSQLALKDEGPGSSTYPALLSSNPVQGCPEVQVSTRSLSFRDNGFHHFTAEAFVYWKEWRVDWSCQYKDQSGNVQTTTVTTSGHMPGYPYYNCRQLRGYWVPLSGTISTSGRGAAYLTWERELSYDQVLQEFATRLVEDHKRATASMLAYAYAKEIPEPVRSALAQVARGYFYECGLLGICKRADPAGEIKILTDVPSILYGLLYTGRLCGGFITFCFSAQNSRGADIGPKVEIKTFLMVKGLRHDYLLMDRVIPRKYYDPSDPEYPAVPQDERNQVLQGCPTYKDTPEGRRCLALAETPTGLVPTLKTLLMIDPMFQRGRQYP
;
A
#
# COMPACT_ATOMS: atom_id res chain seq x y z
N MET A 1 12.13 -68.92 -11.42
CA MET A 1 12.72 -67.62 -11.03
C MET A 1 11.60 -66.68 -10.63
N ARG A 2 11.41 -66.44 -9.32
CA ARG A 2 10.34 -65.59 -8.75
C ARG A 2 10.80 -64.13 -8.74
N ARG A 3 10.08 -63.25 -9.43
CA ARG A 3 10.26 -61.79 -9.31
C ARG A 3 9.55 -61.33 -8.04
N ILE A 4 10.34 -60.87 -7.07
CA ILE A 4 9.85 -60.25 -5.83
C ILE A 4 9.58 -58.78 -6.16
N MET A 5 8.30 -58.40 -6.21
CA MET A 5 7.88 -57.01 -6.16
C MET A 5 7.97 -56.53 -4.71
N LEU A 6 8.86 -55.58 -4.42
CA LEU A 6 8.79 -54.81 -3.18
C LEU A 6 7.70 -53.73 -3.30
N PRO A 7 6.87 -53.52 -2.27
CA PRO A 7 5.92 -52.43 -2.26
C PRO A 7 6.64 -51.12 -1.92
N LEU A 8 6.50 -50.11 -2.79
CA LEU A 8 6.70 -48.71 -2.44
C LEU A 8 5.60 -48.32 -1.45
N LEU A 9 5.87 -48.46 -0.16
CA LEU A 9 4.99 -47.97 0.90
C LEU A 9 5.81 -47.12 1.87
N SER A 10 5.39 -45.86 1.99
CA SER A 10 5.58 -44.98 3.16
C SER A 10 6.82 -44.08 3.21
N LEU A 11 7.08 -43.29 2.17
CA LEU A 11 7.89 -42.05 2.27
C LEU A 11 7.05 -40.81 2.65
N LEU A 12 5.76 -40.97 2.95
CA LEU A 12 4.84 -39.89 3.36
C LEU A 12 4.80 -39.61 4.88
N GLY A 13 5.66 -40.25 5.68
CA GLY A 13 5.71 -40.08 7.14
C GLY A 13 6.70 -39.02 7.66
N LEU A 14 7.44 -38.32 6.79
CA LEU A 14 8.51 -37.40 7.18
C LEU A 14 8.15 -35.90 7.10
N ALA A 15 6.91 -35.55 6.73
CA ALA A 15 6.46 -34.16 6.60
C ALA A 15 5.67 -33.63 7.81
N LEU A 16 5.40 -34.45 8.85
CA LEU A 16 4.58 -34.07 10.01
C LEU A 16 5.36 -33.98 11.33
N ALA A 17 6.69 -34.07 11.29
CA ALA A 17 7.53 -33.71 12.43
C ALA A 17 8.08 -32.28 12.26
N GLN A 18 7.20 -31.30 12.08
CA GLN A 18 7.49 -29.95 12.55
C GLN A 18 7.55 -30.03 14.07
N THR A 19 8.72 -30.44 14.55
CA THR A 19 9.13 -30.28 15.94
C THR A 19 8.83 -28.83 16.32
N SER A 20 7.83 -28.65 17.17
CA SER A 20 7.71 -27.48 18.02
C SER A 20 8.95 -27.45 18.92
N LYS A 21 10.09 -27.06 18.34
CA LYS A 21 11.31 -26.76 19.08
C LYS A 21 10.99 -25.55 19.93
N THR A 22 10.54 -25.78 21.15
CA THR A 22 10.57 -24.77 22.20
C THR A 22 12.04 -24.39 22.42
N CYS A 23 12.54 -23.38 21.72
CA CYS A 23 13.89 -22.88 21.98
C CYS A 23 13.86 -22.15 23.30
N THR A 24 14.26 -22.85 24.35
CA THR A 24 14.52 -22.25 25.65
C THR A 24 15.84 -21.49 25.52
N VAL A 25 15.80 -20.17 25.71
CA VAL A 25 17.03 -19.38 25.77
C VAL A 25 17.76 -19.76 27.05
N ARG A 26 18.97 -20.31 26.90
CA ARG A 26 19.84 -20.66 28.02
C ARG A 26 20.92 -19.59 28.14
N TYR A 27 21.19 -19.17 29.37
CA TYR A 27 22.28 -18.26 29.69
C TYR A 27 22.93 -18.70 31.00
N THR A 28 24.26 -18.82 30.98
CA THR A 28 25.01 -19.38 32.10
C THR A 28 25.86 -18.30 32.78
N PRO A 29 25.70 -18.05 34.10
CA PRO A 29 26.58 -17.13 34.83
C PRO A 29 28.04 -17.61 34.82
N PRO A 30 29.03 -16.73 35.07
CA PRO A 30 28.91 -15.30 35.38
C PRO A 30 28.96 -14.36 34.16
N ASP A 31 29.48 -14.82 33.01
CA ASP A 31 29.75 -13.97 31.85
C ASP A 31 28.70 -14.08 30.73
N TYR A 32 27.74 -15.00 30.87
CA TYR A 32 26.64 -15.25 29.93
C TYR A 32 27.14 -15.30 28.48
N PRO A 33 28.05 -16.22 28.13
CA PRO A 33 28.66 -16.29 26.80
C PRO A 33 27.62 -16.44 25.67
N GLU A 34 26.44 -16.94 25.98
CA GLU A 34 25.34 -17.16 25.05
C GLU A 34 24.60 -15.85 24.69
N LEU A 35 24.71 -14.81 25.53
CA LEU A 35 24.01 -13.54 25.34
C LEU A 35 24.86 -12.51 24.56
N PRO A 36 24.29 -11.82 23.55
CA PRO A 36 24.98 -10.75 22.85
C PRO A 36 25.23 -9.55 23.77
N ALA A 37 26.35 -8.87 23.56
CA ALA A 37 26.63 -7.58 24.19
C ALA A 37 25.80 -6.49 23.50
N GLY A 38 24.84 -5.91 24.22
CA GLY A 38 23.91 -4.92 23.68
C GLY A 38 22.61 -5.51 23.13
N ARG A 39 21.59 -4.67 23.07
CA ARG A 39 20.21 -5.06 22.76
C ARG A 39 20.05 -5.49 21.28
N PRO A 40 19.54 -6.70 21.00
CA PRO A 40 19.23 -7.16 19.64
C PRO A 40 18.21 -6.28 18.93
N GLN A 41 18.19 -6.38 17.61
CA GLN A 41 17.24 -5.70 16.72
C GLN A 41 16.27 -6.71 16.10
N VAL A 42 15.08 -6.23 15.73
CA VAL A 42 14.08 -6.98 14.96
C VAL A 42 13.87 -6.28 13.63
N TYR A 43 13.84 -7.08 12.57
CA TYR A 43 13.66 -6.66 11.19
C TYR A 43 12.32 -7.15 10.67
N LEU A 44 11.78 -6.41 9.70
CA LEU A 44 10.50 -6.70 9.06
C LEU A 44 10.59 -6.36 7.58
N THR A 45 10.17 -7.29 6.74
CA THR A 45 9.95 -7.05 5.31
C THR A 45 8.53 -7.40 4.92
N VAL A 46 7.98 -6.58 4.03
CA VAL A 46 6.66 -6.77 3.41
C VAL A 46 6.91 -6.92 1.91
N SER A 47 6.49 -8.05 1.35
CA SER A 47 6.71 -8.38 -0.06
C SER A 47 5.39 -8.81 -0.74
N PRO A 48 5.03 -8.23 -1.89
CA PRO A 48 5.66 -7.06 -2.50
C PRO A 48 5.41 -5.78 -1.66
N THR A 49 6.21 -4.72 -1.84
CA THR A 49 5.94 -3.42 -1.19
C THR A 49 4.71 -2.74 -1.77
N ALA A 50 4.40 -3.05 -3.03
CA ALA A 50 3.28 -2.54 -3.81
C ALA A 50 2.59 -3.71 -4.52
N LEU A 51 1.29 -3.88 -4.31
CA LEU A 51 0.47 -4.91 -4.92
C LEU A 51 -0.49 -4.27 -5.94
N SER A 52 -0.26 -4.54 -7.22
CA SER A 52 -1.05 -4.02 -8.35
C SER A 52 -1.94 -5.07 -9.04
N SER A 53 -1.79 -6.34 -8.65
CA SER A 53 -2.60 -7.47 -9.12
C SER A 53 -3.13 -8.28 -7.94
N PRO A 54 -4.33 -8.90 -8.04
CA PRO A 54 -4.90 -9.69 -6.95
C PRO A 54 -3.90 -10.69 -6.37
N GLY A 55 -3.81 -10.74 -5.04
CA GLY A 55 -2.78 -11.50 -4.34
C GLY A 55 -2.68 -11.13 -2.87
N ALA A 56 -1.61 -11.58 -2.21
CA ALA A 56 -1.42 -11.35 -0.77
C ALA A 56 -0.07 -10.71 -0.48
N PHE A 57 0.03 -9.97 0.62
CA PHE A 57 1.31 -9.58 1.17
C PHE A 57 1.91 -10.75 1.94
N THR A 58 3.18 -11.01 1.72
CA THR A 58 4.00 -11.86 2.57
C THR A 58 4.83 -10.99 3.48
N VAL A 59 4.69 -11.19 4.78
CA VAL A 59 5.34 -10.42 5.82
C VAL A 59 6.30 -11.34 6.57
N ARG A 60 7.57 -10.97 6.56
CA ARG A 60 8.67 -11.74 7.15
C ARG A 60 9.33 -10.92 8.24
N ALA A 61 9.50 -11.49 9.42
CA ALA A 61 10.16 -10.85 10.55
C ALA A 61 11.25 -11.76 11.12
N TRP A 62 12.40 -11.19 11.50
CA TRP A 62 13.51 -11.93 12.10
C TRP A 62 14.35 -11.04 13.02
N THR A 63 15.19 -11.63 13.87
CA THR A 63 16.05 -10.87 14.79
C THR A 63 17.53 -10.93 14.40
N SER A 64 18.30 -9.95 14.87
CA SER A 64 19.77 -9.95 14.72
C SER A 64 20.46 -11.03 15.56
N SER A 65 19.78 -11.59 16.55
CA SER A 65 20.33 -12.60 17.47
C SER A 65 19.29 -13.70 17.74
N PRO A 66 19.09 -14.63 16.78
CA PRO A 66 18.08 -15.69 16.89
C PRO A 66 18.22 -16.59 18.11
N SER A 67 19.46 -16.94 18.48
CA SER A 67 19.77 -17.83 19.61
C SER A 67 19.34 -17.28 20.97
N THR A 68 19.11 -15.96 21.06
CA THR A 68 18.70 -15.28 22.29
C THR A 68 17.31 -14.64 22.20
N THR A 69 16.52 -15.08 21.21
CA THR A 69 15.15 -14.62 20.99
C THR A 69 14.17 -15.68 21.52
N ALA A 70 13.31 -15.31 22.46
CA ALA A 70 12.29 -16.21 23.01
C ALA A 70 11.17 -16.47 22.01
N TRP A 71 10.71 -15.40 21.36
CA TRP A 71 9.65 -15.46 20.36
C TRP A 71 9.74 -14.26 19.42
N VAL A 72 9.20 -14.46 18.22
CA VAL A 72 8.92 -13.42 17.23
C VAL A 72 7.44 -13.54 16.85
N ARG A 73 6.78 -12.41 16.63
CA ARG A 73 5.41 -12.35 16.12
C ARG A 73 5.26 -11.21 15.12
N VAL A 74 4.36 -11.42 14.15
CA VAL A 74 3.93 -10.38 13.22
C VAL A 74 2.46 -10.10 13.49
N ARG A 75 2.13 -8.82 13.62
CA ARG A 75 0.77 -8.34 13.80
C ARG A 75 0.42 -7.41 12.66
N TRP A 76 -0.78 -7.59 12.12
CA TRP A 76 -1.39 -6.56 11.32
C TRP A 76 -1.99 -5.52 12.28
N THR A 77 -1.59 -4.26 12.11
CA THR A 77 -1.94 -3.17 13.04
C THR A 77 -3.03 -2.27 12.52
N GLY A 78 -3.45 -2.47 11.28
CA GLY A 78 -4.59 -1.79 10.68
C GLY A 78 -4.35 -1.53 9.19
N SER A 79 -5.42 -1.13 8.51
CA SER A 79 -5.37 -0.70 7.12
C SER A 79 -6.14 0.60 6.94
N GLN A 80 -5.54 1.50 6.17
CA GLN A 80 -6.16 2.74 5.71
C GLN A 80 -6.71 2.49 4.31
N LEU A 81 -7.94 1.97 4.24
CA LEU A 81 -8.59 1.67 2.96
C LEU A 81 -9.39 2.86 2.46
N ALA A 82 -9.76 2.82 1.18
CA ALA A 82 -10.53 3.89 0.54
C ALA A 82 -11.91 4.08 1.16
N LEU A 83 -12.61 2.98 1.43
CA LEU A 83 -13.96 3.02 1.98
C LEU A 83 -13.95 3.11 3.51
N LYS A 84 -12.97 2.50 4.16
CA LYS A 84 -12.91 2.45 5.62
C LYS A 84 -11.53 2.20 6.21
N ASP A 85 -11.42 2.50 7.49
CA ASP A 85 -10.32 1.99 8.29
C ASP A 85 -10.69 0.65 8.85
N GLU A 86 -9.73 -0.25 8.78
CA GLU A 86 -9.83 -1.55 9.39
C GLU A 86 -8.80 -1.61 10.49
N GLY A 87 -9.26 -1.79 11.72
CA GLY A 87 -8.40 -1.91 12.90
C GLY A 87 -8.17 -3.37 13.29
N PRO A 88 -7.18 -3.63 14.17
CA PRO A 88 -6.94 -4.96 14.73
C PRO A 88 -8.22 -5.54 15.34
N GLY A 89 -8.62 -6.74 14.91
CA GLY A 89 -9.85 -7.40 15.40
C GLY A 89 -11.10 -7.14 14.55
N SER A 90 -10.96 -6.49 13.40
CA SER A 90 -12.04 -6.46 12.41
C SER A 90 -12.44 -7.87 11.96
N SER A 91 -13.71 -8.05 11.61
CA SER A 91 -14.21 -9.31 11.01
C SER A 91 -13.61 -9.59 9.63
N THR A 92 -13.00 -8.57 9.01
CA THR A 92 -12.49 -8.60 7.63
C THR A 92 -11.01 -8.98 7.56
N TYR A 93 -10.25 -8.73 8.63
CA TYR A 93 -8.83 -9.05 8.75
C TYR A 93 -8.56 -9.79 10.07
N PRO A 94 -8.13 -11.07 10.03
CA PRO A 94 -7.73 -11.73 11.27
C PRO A 94 -6.61 -10.92 11.94
N ALA A 95 -6.81 -10.52 13.20
CA ALA A 95 -5.89 -9.67 13.98
C ALA A 95 -4.48 -10.26 14.15
N LEU A 96 -4.34 -11.56 13.86
CA LEU A 96 -3.14 -12.35 14.05
C LEU A 96 -2.96 -13.24 12.82
N LEU A 97 -1.89 -13.01 12.05
CA LEU A 97 -1.44 -13.99 11.06
C LEU A 97 -0.66 -15.15 11.72
N SER A 98 -0.26 -14.98 12.99
CA SER A 98 0.21 -16.06 13.87
C SER A 98 -0.59 -16.01 15.19
N SER A 99 -1.48 -16.97 15.43
CA SER A 99 -2.37 -16.98 16.61
C SER A 99 -1.64 -17.11 17.95
N ASN A 100 -0.36 -17.50 17.94
CA ASN A 100 0.52 -17.52 19.09
C ASN A 100 1.93 -17.04 18.66
N PRO A 101 2.69 -16.37 19.55
CA PRO A 101 4.11 -16.14 19.29
C PRO A 101 4.76 -17.47 18.95
N VAL A 102 5.46 -17.54 17.80
CA VAL A 102 6.17 -18.77 17.43
C VAL A 102 7.36 -18.88 18.39
N GLN A 103 7.21 -19.74 19.39
CA GLN A 103 8.26 -20.00 20.37
C GLN A 103 9.40 -20.71 19.67
N GLY A 104 10.57 -20.09 19.69
CA GLY A 104 11.81 -20.70 19.22
C GLY A 104 12.06 -20.72 17.72
N CYS A 105 11.49 -19.80 16.94
CA CYS A 105 11.95 -19.56 15.58
C CYS A 105 12.73 -18.23 15.47
N PRO A 106 13.90 -18.22 14.78
CA PRO A 106 14.63 -17.00 14.40
C PRO A 106 13.79 -15.96 13.65
N GLU A 107 12.74 -16.47 13.04
CA GLU A 107 12.05 -15.86 11.94
C GLU A 107 10.61 -16.37 11.87
N VAL A 108 9.69 -15.46 11.55
CA VAL A 108 8.30 -15.76 11.25
C VAL A 108 7.99 -15.18 9.87
N GLN A 109 7.41 -16.01 9.01
CA GLN A 109 6.86 -15.59 7.73
C GLN A 109 5.38 -15.92 7.71
N VAL A 110 4.57 -14.91 7.40
CA VAL A 110 3.12 -15.02 7.35
C VAL A 110 2.59 -14.27 6.14
N SER A 111 1.49 -14.75 5.57
CA SER A 111 0.84 -14.08 4.44
C SER A 111 -0.54 -13.58 4.84
N THR A 112 -0.93 -12.42 4.33
CA THR A 112 -2.33 -11.97 4.43
C THR A 112 -3.25 -12.92 3.67
N ARG A 113 -4.57 -12.78 3.86
CA ARG A 113 -5.50 -13.32 2.86
C ARG A 113 -5.25 -12.69 1.49
N SER A 114 -5.79 -13.30 0.45
CA SER A 114 -5.85 -12.64 -0.86
C SER A 114 -6.64 -11.33 -0.74
N LEU A 115 -6.04 -10.25 -1.24
CA LEU A 115 -6.58 -8.91 -1.28
C LEU A 115 -7.30 -8.70 -2.60
N SER A 116 -8.41 -7.98 -2.54
CA SER A 116 -9.16 -7.51 -3.71
C SER A 116 -9.16 -5.98 -3.76
N PHE A 117 -9.76 -5.39 -4.78
CA PHE A 117 -9.87 -3.92 -4.91
C PHE A 117 -10.60 -3.23 -3.74
N ARG A 118 -11.37 -3.97 -2.95
CA ARG A 118 -11.99 -3.48 -1.70
C ARG A 118 -10.95 -3.21 -0.61
N ASP A 119 -9.76 -3.76 -0.77
CA ASP A 119 -8.62 -3.66 0.14
C ASP A 119 -7.57 -2.64 -0.36
N ASN A 120 -7.90 -1.81 -1.35
CA ASN A 120 -7.02 -0.74 -1.83
C ASN A 120 -6.70 0.25 -0.71
N GLY A 121 -5.42 0.51 -0.48
CA GLY A 121 -4.95 1.31 0.65
C GLY A 121 -3.59 0.90 1.19
N PHE A 122 -3.20 1.54 2.29
CA PHE A 122 -2.03 1.14 3.07
C PHE A 122 -2.39 0.08 4.10
N HIS A 123 -1.60 -0.99 4.15
CA HIS A 123 -1.69 -2.06 5.12
C HIS A 123 -0.49 -1.99 6.04
N HIS A 124 -0.72 -1.89 7.34
CA HIS A 124 0.32 -1.69 8.35
C HIS A 124 0.59 -2.98 9.13
N PHE A 125 1.87 -3.25 9.34
CA PHE A 125 2.35 -4.42 10.03
C PHE A 125 3.37 -4.03 11.10
N THR A 126 3.41 -4.78 12.18
CA THR A 126 4.42 -4.62 13.23
C THR A 126 4.98 -5.99 13.58
N ALA A 127 6.30 -6.08 13.58
CA ALA A 127 7.01 -7.22 14.12
C ALA A 127 7.41 -6.91 15.56
N GLU A 128 7.20 -7.87 16.45
CA GLU A 128 7.63 -7.81 17.83
C GLU A 128 8.43 -9.06 18.16
N ALA A 129 9.51 -8.90 18.93
CA ALA A 129 10.30 -10.00 19.42
C ALA A 129 10.65 -9.80 20.90
N PHE A 130 10.68 -10.87 21.67
CA PHE A 130 11.19 -10.84 23.04
C PHE A 130 12.60 -11.41 23.06
N VAL A 131 13.56 -10.60 23.49
CA VAL A 131 14.99 -10.91 23.35
C VAL A 131 15.71 -10.82 24.68
N TYR A 132 16.79 -11.58 24.79
CA TYR A 132 17.74 -11.54 25.90
C TYR A 132 19.08 -11.01 25.43
N TRP A 133 19.73 -10.21 26.26
CA TRP A 133 21.06 -9.67 26.01
C TRP A 133 21.81 -9.45 27.32
N LYS A 134 23.09 -9.12 27.23
CA LYS A 134 23.89 -8.72 28.38
C LYS A 134 24.43 -7.31 28.23
N GLU A 135 24.55 -6.62 29.35
CA GLU A 135 25.20 -5.31 29.45
C GLU A 135 26.30 -5.35 30.49
N TRP A 136 27.41 -4.68 30.19
CA TRP A 136 28.50 -4.52 31.13
C TRP A 136 28.14 -3.44 32.14
N ARG A 137 28.20 -3.79 33.42
CA ARG A 137 27.96 -2.87 34.53
C ARG A 137 29.21 -2.78 35.39
N VAL A 138 29.51 -1.58 35.85
CA VAL A 138 30.62 -1.32 36.75
C VAL A 138 30.09 -0.59 37.97
N ASP A 139 30.36 -1.18 39.14
CA ASP A 139 30.08 -0.55 40.43
C ASP A 139 31.29 0.28 40.85
N TRP A 140 31.04 1.53 41.22
CA TRP A 140 32.04 2.48 41.67
C TRP A 140 31.71 2.92 43.10
N SER A 141 32.70 2.97 43.99
CA SER A 141 32.58 3.70 45.25
C SER A 141 33.01 5.13 45.00
N CYS A 142 32.09 6.08 45.13
CA CYS A 142 32.32 7.50 44.83
C CYS A 142 31.97 8.37 46.04
N GLN A 143 32.65 9.51 46.14
CA GLN A 143 32.30 10.57 47.08
C GLN A 143 31.40 11.60 46.41
N TYR A 144 30.45 12.17 47.16
CA TYR A 144 29.65 13.33 46.75
C TYR A 144 29.44 14.26 47.93
N LYS A 145 29.07 15.53 47.67
CA LYS A 145 28.64 16.46 48.72
C LYS A 145 27.12 16.44 48.83
N ASP A 146 26.60 16.20 50.02
CA ASP A 146 25.17 16.31 50.27
C ASP A 146 24.71 17.78 50.27
N GLN A 147 23.40 18.01 50.45
CA GLN A 147 22.82 19.37 50.46
C GLN A 147 23.36 20.26 51.59
N SER A 148 23.98 19.66 52.62
CA SER A 148 24.63 20.37 53.73
C SER A 148 26.13 20.56 53.52
N GLY A 149 26.69 20.12 52.37
CA GLY A 149 28.09 20.22 52.04
C GLY A 149 28.98 19.12 52.62
N ASN A 150 28.42 18.13 53.33
CA ASN A 150 29.20 17.04 53.92
C ASN A 150 29.57 16.01 52.86
N VAL A 151 30.78 15.48 52.96
CA VAL A 151 31.28 14.43 52.06
C VAL A 151 30.67 13.10 52.47
N GLN A 152 29.91 12.49 51.57
CA GLN A 152 29.31 11.17 51.72
C GLN A 152 29.92 10.21 50.70
N THR A 153 30.01 8.93 51.05
CA THR A 153 30.42 7.86 50.12
C THR A 153 29.19 7.07 49.69
N THR A 154 29.05 6.80 48.40
CA THR A 154 27.96 5.99 47.85
C THR A 154 28.46 5.08 46.73
N THR A 155 27.70 4.02 46.46
CA THR A 155 27.96 3.13 45.33
C THR A 155 27.13 3.58 44.13
N VAL A 156 27.79 3.81 43.00
CA VAL A 156 27.16 4.21 41.74
C VAL A 156 27.44 3.14 40.69
N THR A 157 26.40 2.63 40.05
CA THR A 157 26.51 1.65 38.96
C THR A 157 26.37 2.33 37.61
N THR A 158 27.34 2.13 36.71
CA THR A 158 27.34 2.70 35.35
C THR A 158 27.52 1.62 34.28
N SER A 159 27.32 1.97 33.01
CA SER A 159 27.55 1.11 31.85
C SER A 159 29.03 1.03 31.41
N GLY A 160 29.97 1.14 32.36
CA GLY A 160 31.42 1.04 32.09
C GLY A 160 32.19 2.35 32.06
N HIS A 161 31.53 3.50 32.18
CA HIS A 161 32.20 4.81 32.26
C HIS A 161 32.23 5.31 33.70
N MET A 162 33.32 5.95 34.11
CA MET A 162 33.42 6.52 35.46
C MET A 162 32.29 7.55 35.68
N PRO A 163 31.59 7.54 36.84
CA PRO A 163 30.57 8.54 37.15
C PRO A 163 31.11 9.96 37.06
N GLY A 164 30.33 10.85 36.44
CA GLY A 164 30.60 12.29 36.44
C GLY A 164 29.96 13.01 37.62
N TYR A 165 30.02 14.35 37.61
CA TYR A 165 29.38 15.21 38.62
C TYR A 165 27.92 14.78 38.88
N PRO A 166 27.46 14.71 40.15
CA PRO A 166 28.07 15.26 41.39
C PRO A 166 29.09 14.35 42.07
N TYR A 167 29.47 13.22 41.44
CA TYR A 167 30.37 12.23 42.02
C TYR A 167 31.84 12.54 41.69
N TYR A 168 32.73 12.35 42.66
CA TYR A 168 34.17 12.51 42.53
C TYR A 168 34.93 11.48 43.39
N ASN A 169 36.25 11.38 43.24
CA ASN A 169 37.10 10.38 43.90
C ASN A 169 36.56 8.95 43.76
N CYS A 170 36.07 8.60 42.57
CA CYS A 170 35.48 7.29 42.29
C CYS A 170 36.56 6.20 42.18
N ARG A 171 36.37 5.09 42.90
CA ARG A 171 37.16 3.87 42.78
C ARG A 171 36.29 2.73 42.26
N GLN A 172 36.75 2.06 41.20
CA GLN A 172 36.09 0.87 40.68
C GLN A 172 36.10 -0.25 41.73
N LEU A 173 34.93 -0.82 42.02
CA LEU A 173 34.77 -1.94 42.94
C LEU A 173 34.77 -3.27 42.17
N ARG A 174 33.89 -3.39 41.17
CA ARG A 174 33.75 -4.59 40.34
C ARG A 174 33.13 -4.24 39.00
N GLY A 175 33.49 -5.00 37.97
CA GLY A 175 32.78 -5.02 36.69
C GLY A 175 32.16 -6.40 36.48
N TYR A 176 30.92 -6.45 36.01
CA TYR A 176 30.19 -7.70 35.81
C TYR A 176 29.16 -7.56 34.69
N TRP A 177 28.85 -8.68 34.04
CA TRP A 177 27.76 -8.75 33.08
C TRP A 177 26.43 -8.89 33.81
N VAL A 178 25.41 -8.18 33.32
CA VAL A 178 24.03 -8.32 33.79
C VAL A 178 23.16 -8.80 32.63
N PRO A 179 22.42 -9.91 32.78
CA PRO A 179 21.45 -10.33 31.79
C PRO A 179 20.21 -9.43 31.85
N LEU A 180 19.74 -9.01 30.69
CA LEU A 180 18.56 -8.19 30.51
C LEU A 180 17.61 -8.85 29.50
N SER A 181 16.33 -8.50 29.59
CA SER A 181 15.30 -8.97 28.67
C SER A 181 14.28 -7.88 28.38
N GLY A 182 13.58 -8.02 27.25
CA GLY A 182 12.54 -7.08 26.87
C GLY A 182 12.01 -7.30 25.46
N THR A 183 10.89 -6.63 25.16
CA THR A 183 10.29 -6.63 23.83
C THR A 183 10.90 -5.54 22.97
N ILE A 184 11.31 -5.89 21.76
CA ILE A 184 11.69 -4.98 20.68
C ILE A 184 10.63 -5.02 19.58
N SER A 185 10.44 -3.91 18.88
CA SER A 185 9.46 -3.82 17.80
C SER A 185 9.98 -3.02 16.62
N THR A 186 9.45 -3.35 15.44
CA THR A 186 9.65 -2.56 14.22
C THR A 186 8.38 -2.61 13.38
N SER A 187 8.15 -1.57 12.57
CA SER A 187 6.93 -1.44 11.76
C SER A 187 7.25 -1.36 10.27
N GLY A 188 6.33 -1.87 9.46
CA GLY A 188 6.40 -1.85 8.01
C GLY A 188 5.01 -1.66 7.41
N ARG A 189 4.96 -1.33 6.12
CA ARG A 189 3.70 -1.19 5.39
C ARG A 189 3.81 -1.74 3.98
N GLY A 190 2.70 -2.24 3.46
CA GLY A 190 2.49 -2.54 2.05
C GLY A 190 1.38 -1.68 1.48
N ALA A 191 1.43 -1.40 0.19
CA ALA A 191 0.41 -0.63 -0.51
C ALA A 191 -0.33 -1.49 -1.53
N ALA A 192 -1.65 -1.53 -1.46
CA ALA A 192 -2.49 -2.22 -2.44
C ALA A 192 -3.21 -1.19 -3.32
N TYR A 193 -3.12 -1.36 -4.64
CA TYR A 193 -3.81 -0.56 -5.66
C TYR A 193 -4.27 -1.46 -6.82
N LEU A 194 -5.21 -2.34 -6.50
CA LEU A 194 -5.74 -3.32 -7.43
C LEU A 194 -6.79 -2.66 -8.33
N THR A 195 -6.65 -2.86 -9.64
CA THR A 195 -7.68 -2.43 -10.60
C THR A 195 -8.96 -3.22 -10.40
N TRP A 196 -10.09 -2.56 -10.58
CA TRP A 196 -11.42 -3.14 -10.44
C TRP A 196 -12.30 -2.94 -11.66
N GLU A 197 -11.76 -2.32 -12.71
CA GLU A 197 -12.38 -2.26 -14.03
C GLU A 197 -12.87 -3.64 -14.46
N ARG A 198 -12.00 -4.65 -14.35
CA ARG A 198 -12.27 -6.01 -14.86
C ARG A 198 -13.25 -6.82 -14.01
N GLU A 199 -13.59 -6.35 -12.81
CA GLU A 199 -14.45 -7.08 -11.87
C GLU A 199 -15.90 -6.59 -11.88
N LEU A 200 -16.15 -5.38 -12.38
CA LEU A 200 -17.47 -4.73 -12.35
C LEU A 200 -17.91 -4.29 -13.74
N SER A 201 -19.22 -4.14 -13.94
CA SER A 201 -19.77 -3.51 -15.15
C SER A 201 -19.49 -2.00 -15.18
N TYR A 202 -19.61 -1.37 -16.35
CA TYR A 202 -19.42 0.09 -16.53
C TYR A 202 -20.19 0.93 -15.48
N ASP A 203 -21.48 0.67 -15.32
CA ASP A 203 -22.33 1.43 -14.39
C ASP A 203 -21.97 1.12 -12.92
N GLN A 204 -21.58 -0.13 -12.61
CA GLN A 204 -21.12 -0.51 -11.27
C GLN A 204 -19.77 0.15 -10.93
N VAL A 205 -18.86 0.30 -11.91
CA VAL A 205 -17.60 1.00 -11.71
C VAL A 205 -17.84 2.45 -11.30
N LEU A 206 -18.71 3.15 -12.04
CA LEU A 206 -19.04 4.55 -11.72
C LEU A 206 -19.75 4.69 -10.36
N GLN A 207 -20.61 3.74 -10.00
CA GLN A 207 -21.30 3.74 -8.71
C GLN A 207 -20.34 3.55 -7.53
N GLU A 208 -19.46 2.56 -7.61
CA GLU A 208 -18.46 2.31 -6.58
C GLU A 208 -17.44 3.46 -6.52
N PHE A 209 -17.16 4.12 -7.65
CA PHE A 209 -16.26 5.27 -7.70
C PHE A 209 -16.85 6.47 -6.97
N ALA A 210 -18.11 6.80 -7.29
CA ALA A 210 -18.86 7.83 -6.59
C ALA A 210 -18.95 7.55 -5.08
N THR A 211 -19.16 6.29 -4.71
CA THR A 211 -19.22 5.87 -3.30
C THR A 211 -17.88 6.12 -2.59
N ARG A 212 -16.75 5.71 -3.21
CA ARG A 212 -15.41 5.94 -2.66
C ARG A 212 -15.08 7.42 -2.50
N LEU A 213 -15.42 8.25 -3.47
CA LEU A 213 -15.24 9.70 -3.36
C LEU A 213 -15.97 10.28 -2.14
N VAL A 214 -17.22 9.88 -1.93
CA VAL A 214 -18.01 10.36 -0.79
C VAL A 214 -17.44 9.84 0.53
N GLU A 215 -17.11 8.55 0.64
CA GLU A 215 -16.54 7.97 1.87
C GLU A 215 -15.16 8.54 2.23
N ASP A 216 -14.27 8.76 1.26
CA ASP A 216 -12.99 9.40 1.51
C ASP A 216 -13.18 10.86 1.94
N HIS A 217 -14.11 11.59 1.30
CA HIS A 217 -14.42 12.96 1.68
C HIS A 217 -14.93 13.11 3.12
N LYS A 218 -15.73 12.18 3.64
CA LYS A 218 -16.17 12.21 5.05
C LYS A 218 -14.99 12.24 6.04
N ARG A 219 -13.86 11.66 5.64
CA ARG A 219 -12.64 11.54 6.45
C ARG A 219 -11.65 12.66 6.17
N ALA A 220 -11.53 13.03 4.90
CA ALA A 220 -10.62 14.04 4.39
C ALA A 220 -11.11 15.47 4.67
N THR A 221 -12.44 15.67 4.80
CA THR A 221 -13.07 17.00 4.89
C THR A 221 -12.62 17.91 3.73
N ALA A 222 -12.25 19.16 4.00
CA ALA A 222 -11.84 20.13 3.00
C ALA A 222 -10.49 19.84 2.30
N SER A 223 -9.80 18.72 2.61
CA SER A 223 -8.50 18.41 1.99
C SER A 223 -8.60 17.79 0.58
N MET A 224 -9.82 17.45 0.13
CA MET A 224 -10.02 16.89 -1.21
C MET A 224 -9.91 17.96 -2.29
N LEU A 225 -9.14 17.66 -3.34
CA LEU A 225 -8.99 18.52 -4.53
C LEU A 225 -9.39 17.72 -5.78
N ALA A 226 -10.37 18.19 -6.55
CA ALA A 226 -10.79 17.55 -7.79
C ALA A 226 -10.54 18.45 -9.00
N TYR A 227 -9.94 17.87 -10.04
CA TYR A 227 -9.69 18.49 -11.32
C TYR A 227 -10.36 17.65 -12.39
N ALA A 228 -11.42 18.18 -12.98
CA ALA A 228 -12.15 17.53 -14.05
C ALA A 228 -11.89 18.27 -15.36
N TYR A 229 -11.40 17.57 -16.37
CA TYR A 229 -11.59 17.97 -17.76
C TYR A 229 -12.74 17.15 -18.30
N ALA A 230 -13.89 17.75 -18.59
CA ALA A 230 -15.05 16.98 -19.02
C ALA A 230 -15.94 17.76 -19.98
N LYS A 231 -16.28 17.12 -21.10
CA LYS A 231 -17.45 17.48 -21.91
C LYS A 231 -18.73 17.03 -21.20
N GLU A 232 -18.67 15.88 -20.52
CA GLU A 232 -19.77 15.34 -19.72
C GLU A 232 -19.22 14.44 -18.61
N ILE A 233 -19.51 14.75 -17.35
CA ILE A 233 -19.23 13.88 -16.20
C ILE A 233 -20.40 12.89 -16.05
N PRO A 234 -20.15 11.57 -16.10
CA PRO A 234 -21.23 10.58 -16.01
C PRO A 234 -21.86 10.56 -14.60
N GLU A 235 -23.15 10.28 -14.53
CA GLU A 235 -23.78 9.91 -13.26
C GLU A 235 -23.37 8.48 -12.86
N PRO A 236 -23.22 8.18 -11.55
CA PRO A 236 -23.49 9.03 -10.38
C PRO A 236 -22.31 9.92 -9.94
N VAL A 237 -21.20 9.93 -10.68
CA VAL A 237 -19.97 10.64 -10.30
C VAL A 237 -20.20 12.15 -10.21
N ARG A 238 -20.97 12.70 -11.14
CA ARG A 238 -21.36 14.13 -11.12
C ARG A 238 -22.10 14.49 -9.84
N SER A 239 -23.08 13.68 -9.42
CA SER A 239 -23.82 13.90 -8.17
C SER A 239 -22.92 13.83 -6.94
N ALA A 240 -22.01 12.86 -6.88
CA ALA A 240 -21.03 12.75 -5.79
C ALA A 240 -20.12 13.98 -5.70
N LEU A 241 -19.57 14.45 -6.83
CA LEU A 241 -18.75 15.66 -6.88
C LEU A 241 -19.54 16.90 -6.44
N ALA A 242 -20.80 17.04 -6.87
CA ALA A 242 -21.65 18.15 -6.47
C ALA A 242 -21.97 18.12 -4.96
N GLN A 243 -22.17 16.94 -4.39
CA GLN A 243 -22.36 16.74 -2.97
C GLN A 243 -21.09 17.11 -2.17
N VAL A 244 -19.93 16.65 -2.61
CA VAL A 244 -18.62 16.98 -2.04
C VAL A 244 -18.32 18.49 -2.13
N ALA A 245 -18.66 19.13 -3.25
CA ALA A 245 -18.48 20.57 -3.48
C ALA A 245 -19.26 21.44 -2.48
N ARG A 246 -20.45 20.99 -2.08
CA ARG A 246 -21.36 21.78 -1.23
C ARG A 246 -21.16 21.49 0.27
N GLY A 247 -20.44 20.42 0.60
CA GLY A 247 -20.49 19.83 1.93
C GLY A 247 -21.86 19.20 2.21
N TYR A 248 -21.91 18.31 3.20
CA TYR A 248 -23.14 17.58 3.55
C TYR A 248 -23.10 17.03 4.97
N PHE A 249 -24.27 16.70 5.50
CA PHE A 249 -24.40 16.01 6.79
C PHE A 249 -24.47 14.50 6.60
N TYR A 250 -23.87 13.75 7.51
CA TYR A 250 -23.83 12.28 7.49
C TYR A 250 -23.86 11.70 8.91
N GLU A 251 -24.20 10.41 9.02
CA GLU A 251 -24.27 9.69 10.31
C GLU A 251 -25.08 10.46 11.38
N CYS A 252 -26.33 10.76 11.07
CA CYS A 252 -27.24 11.40 12.01
C CYS A 252 -27.65 10.41 13.11
N GLY A 253 -27.37 10.76 14.36
CA GLY A 253 -27.81 9.97 15.51
C GLY A 253 -29.31 10.10 15.77
N LEU A 254 -29.81 9.32 16.72
CA LEU A 254 -31.22 9.29 17.12
C LEU A 254 -31.74 10.65 17.64
N LEU A 255 -30.83 11.50 18.12
CA LEU A 255 -31.09 12.86 18.59
C LEU A 255 -31.05 13.92 17.47
N GLY A 256 -30.91 13.52 16.20
CA GLY A 256 -30.81 14.43 15.06
C GLY A 256 -29.47 15.17 14.93
N ILE A 257 -28.49 14.87 15.80
CA ILE A 257 -27.13 15.40 15.70
C ILE A 257 -26.40 14.61 14.61
N CYS A 258 -26.00 15.31 13.55
CA CYS A 258 -25.27 14.74 12.43
C CYS A 258 -23.81 15.20 12.45
N LYS A 259 -22.92 14.34 11.94
CA LYS A 259 -21.58 14.78 11.55
C LYS A 259 -21.71 15.61 10.28
N ARG A 260 -20.78 16.55 10.09
CA ARG A 260 -20.73 17.42 8.91
C ARG A 260 -19.43 17.17 8.18
N ALA A 261 -19.53 16.93 6.88
CA ALA A 261 -18.40 17.00 5.97
C ALA A 261 -18.39 18.40 5.38
N ASP A 262 -17.34 19.17 5.69
CA ASP A 262 -17.15 20.49 5.12
C ASP A 262 -16.93 20.40 3.61
N PRO A 263 -17.27 21.46 2.85
CA PRO A 263 -17.01 21.50 1.41
C PRO A 263 -15.54 21.17 1.07
N ALA A 264 -15.33 20.46 -0.03
CA ALA A 264 -13.98 20.19 -0.53
C ALA A 264 -13.19 21.48 -0.78
N GLY A 265 -11.86 21.38 -0.62
CA GLY A 265 -10.97 22.53 -0.69
C GLY A 265 -10.91 23.16 -2.09
N GLU A 266 -10.99 22.33 -3.14
CA GLU A 266 -10.99 22.82 -4.50
C GLU A 266 -11.66 21.85 -5.47
N ILE A 267 -12.56 22.35 -6.30
CA ILE A 267 -13.08 21.61 -7.45
C ILE A 267 -13.00 22.52 -8.67
N LYS A 268 -12.13 22.15 -9.61
CA LYS A 268 -11.96 22.86 -10.88
C LYS A 268 -12.44 22.01 -12.04
N ILE A 269 -13.45 22.52 -12.74
CA ILE A 269 -13.86 21.99 -14.04
C ILE A 269 -13.12 22.82 -15.09
N LEU A 270 -12.15 22.19 -15.73
CA LEU A 270 -11.33 22.79 -16.77
C LEU A 270 -12.04 22.60 -18.11
N THR A 271 -12.39 23.71 -18.75
CA THR A 271 -12.90 23.74 -20.13
C THR A 271 -11.77 23.63 -21.14
N ASP A 272 -10.55 24.00 -20.75
CA ASP A 272 -9.33 23.93 -21.55
C ASP A 272 -8.44 22.77 -21.11
N VAL A 273 -7.55 22.34 -22.00
CA VAL A 273 -6.61 21.24 -21.75
C VAL A 273 -5.73 21.57 -20.53
N PRO A 274 -5.81 20.81 -19.41
CA PRO A 274 -4.97 21.07 -18.25
C PRO A 274 -3.50 21.05 -18.61
N SER A 275 -2.69 21.84 -17.90
CA SER A 275 -1.27 22.00 -18.23
C SER A 275 -0.45 20.71 -18.19
N ILE A 276 -0.89 19.75 -17.39
CA ILE A 276 -0.35 18.38 -17.32
C ILE A 276 -0.52 17.60 -18.63
N LEU A 277 -1.46 18.00 -19.49
CA LEU A 277 -1.73 17.43 -20.81
C LEU A 277 -1.10 18.26 -21.96
N TYR A 278 -0.50 19.44 -21.69
CA TYR A 278 0.18 20.22 -22.74
C TYR A 278 1.33 19.44 -23.39
N GLY A 279 2.02 18.57 -22.64
CA GLY A 279 3.06 17.69 -23.21
C GLY A 279 2.51 16.75 -24.30
N LEU A 280 1.23 16.39 -24.24
CA LEU A 280 0.55 15.59 -25.26
C LEU A 280 0.20 16.45 -26.48
N LEU A 281 -0.04 17.74 -26.28
CA LEU A 281 -0.25 18.74 -27.33
C LEU A 281 1.07 18.97 -28.10
N TYR A 282 2.19 19.13 -27.40
CA TYR A 282 3.52 19.29 -28.00
C TYR A 282 4.02 18.04 -28.74
N THR A 283 3.58 16.84 -28.34
CA THR A 283 3.91 15.59 -29.03
C THR A 283 2.96 15.27 -30.18
N GLY A 284 2.05 16.19 -30.53
CA GLY A 284 1.04 15.99 -31.57
C GLY A 284 0.02 14.90 -31.23
N ARG A 285 -0.04 14.47 -29.96
CA ARG A 285 -0.94 13.43 -29.46
C ARG A 285 -2.37 13.91 -29.20
N LEU A 286 -2.63 15.20 -29.36
CA LEU A 286 -3.93 15.86 -29.18
C LEU A 286 -4.28 16.65 -30.44
N CYS A 287 -5.50 16.48 -30.98
CA CYS A 287 -6.03 17.32 -32.07
C CYS A 287 -7.28 18.08 -31.63
N GLY A 288 -7.30 19.41 -31.86
CA GLY A 288 -8.53 20.21 -31.94
C GLY A 288 -9.21 20.57 -30.61
N GLY A 289 -10.11 21.57 -30.65
CA GLY A 289 -10.73 22.28 -29.52
C GLY A 289 -11.68 21.50 -28.60
N PHE A 290 -11.53 20.18 -28.53
CA PHE A 290 -12.08 19.25 -27.54
C PHE A 290 -11.07 18.10 -27.45
N ILE A 291 -10.69 17.61 -26.26
CA ILE A 291 -9.60 16.62 -26.09
C ILE A 291 -9.89 15.35 -26.89
N THR A 292 -9.34 15.30 -28.10
CA THR A 292 -9.32 14.15 -28.98
C THR A 292 -7.86 13.74 -29.06
N PHE A 293 -7.55 12.55 -28.56
CA PHE A 293 -6.19 12.03 -28.66
C PHE A 293 -5.95 11.53 -30.08
N CYS A 294 -5.03 12.19 -30.77
CA CYS A 294 -4.50 11.80 -32.06
C CYS A 294 -3.09 11.32 -31.86
N PHE A 295 -2.81 10.04 -31.61
CA PHE A 295 -1.42 9.62 -31.47
C PHE A 295 -0.64 9.92 -32.76
N SER A 296 0.25 10.93 -32.74
CA SER A 296 1.11 11.21 -33.88
C SER A 296 2.25 10.20 -33.95
N ALA A 297 2.62 9.82 -35.18
CA ALA A 297 4.01 10.01 -35.57
C ALA A 297 4.05 11.30 -36.40
N GLN A 298 5.05 12.14 -36.14
CA GLN A 298 5.31 13.33 -36.95
C GLN A 298 5.49 12.96 -38.43
N ASN A 299 4.84 13.76 -39.28
CA ASN A 299 5.05 13.94 -40.71
C ASN A 299 4.51 12.90 -41.72
N SER A 300 3.39 13.31 -42.34
CA SER A 300 3.17 13.40 -43.79
C SER A 300 3.20 12.13 -44.65
N ARG A 301 2.00 11.81 -45.19
CA ARG A 301 1.72 11.29 -46.55
C ARG A 301 1.91 9.79 -46.88
N GLY A 302 2.22 8.89 -45.94
CA GLY A 302 2.58 7.51 -46.33
C GLY A 302 1.88 6.33 -45.66
N ALA A 303 1.74 6.28 -44.33
CA ALA A 303 1.37 5.03 -43.67
C ALA A 303 0.94 5.22 -42.19
N ASP A 304 -0.05 4.41 -41.80
CA ASP A 304 -0.52 3.99 -40.48
C ASP A 304 -1.18 4.98 -39.49
N ILE A 305 -2.48 4.71 -39.29
CA ILE A 305 -3.49 5.43 -38.52
C ILE A 305 -3.52 4.81 -37.11
N GLY A 306 -3.29 5.61 -36.07
CA GLY A 306 -3.58 5.22 -34.69
C GLY A 306 -5.05 5.45 -34.34
N PRO A 307 -5.58 4.79 -33.29
CA PRO A 307 -7.00 4.85 -33.01
C PRO A 307 -7.45 6.22 -32.53
N LYS A 308 -8.46 6.77 -33.21
CA LYS A 308 -9.10 8.04 -32.83
C LYS A 308 -10.17 7.75 -31.77
N VAL A 309 -9.90 8.17 -30.54
CA VAL A 309 -10.85 8.11 -29.42
C VAL A 309 -11.17 9.50 -28.90
N GLU A 310 -12.44 9.73 -28.58
CA GLU A 310 -12.89 10.98 -27.94
C GLU A 310 -12.88 10.77 -26.42
N ILE A 311 -12.24 11.67 -25.66
CA ILE A 311 -12.36 11.65 -24.20
C ILE A 311 -13.54 12.52 -23.79
N LYS A 312 -14.51 11.89 -23.13
CA LYS A 312 -15.69 12.57 -22.60
C LYS A 312 -15.42 13.16 -21.22
N THR A 313 -14.70 12.41 -20.38
CA THR A 313 -14.23 12.85 -19.07
C THR A 313 -12.83 12.36 -18.79
N PHE A 314 -12.01 13.25 -18.25
CA PHE A 314 -10.81 12.94 -17.49
C PHE A 314 -10.94 13.63 -16.13
N LEU A 315 -11.02 12.85 -15.06
CA LEU A 315 -11.20 13.33 -13.70
C LEU A 315 -10.02 12.85 -12.85
N MET A 316 -9.34 13.80 -12.23
CA MET A 316 -8.34 13.55 -11.21
C MET A 316 -8.87 14.05 -9.87
N VAL A 317 -8.95 13.17 -8.88
CA VAL A 317 -9.26 13.56 -7.49
C VAL A 317 -8.06 13.23 -6.63
N LYS A 318 -7.49 14.24 -6.00
CA LYS A 318 -6.48 14.10 -4.96
C LYS A 318 -7.18 14.12 -3.61
N GLY A 319 -7.28 12.96 -2.99
CA GLY A 319 -7.79 12.81 -1.64
C GLY A 319 -6.68 12.93 -0.61
N LEU A 320 -7.06 12.82 0.66
CA LEU A 320 -6.12 12.74 1.77
C LEU A 320 -5.42 11.36 1.81
N ARG A 321 -6.14 10.32 1.41
CA ARG A 321 -5.76 8.91 1.62
C ARG A 321 -5.53 8.19 0.30
N HIS A 322 -6.35 8.52 -0.70
CA HIS A 322 -6.30 7.94 -2.02
C HIS A 322 -6.32 9.04 -3.09
N ASP A 323 -5.54 8.82 -4.13
CA ASP A 323 -5.60 9.56 -5.37
C ASP A 323 -6.37 8.71 -6.39
N TYR A 324 -7.31 9.35 -7.06
CA TYR A 324 -8.19 8.75 -8.04
C TYR A 324 -8.00 9.38 -9.41
N LEU A 325 -8.01 8.55 -10.44
CA LEU A 325 -8.02 8.98 -11.82
C LEU A 325 -9.10 8.19 -12.57
N LEU A 326 -10.05 8.88 -13.19
CA LEU A 326 -11.10 8.31 -14.01
C LEU A 326 -11.02 8.90 -15.41
N MET A 327 -11.04 8.05 -16.42
CA MET A 327 -11.06 8.42 -17.82
C MET A 327 -12.20 7.70 -18.52
N ASP A 328 -13.19 8.47 -18.99
CA ASP A 328 -14.30 8.00 -19.82
C ASP A 328 -14.05 8.43 -21.26
N ARG A 329 -14.02 7.45 -22.16
CA ARG A 329 -13.72 7.63 -23.59
C ARG A 329 -14.74 6.91 -24.45
N VAL A 330 -15.01 7.48 -25.63
CA VAL A 330 -15.85 6.85 -26.65
C VAL A 330 -14.97 6.28 -27.75
N ILE A 331 -15.17 4.98 -28.00
CA ILE A 331 -14.66 4.27 -29.16
C ILE A 331 -15.73 4.32 -30.26
N PRO A 332 -15.41 4.86 -31.44
CA PRO A 332 -16.32 4.85 -32.59
C PRO A 332 -16.70 3.44 -33.07
N ARG A 333 -17.92 3.28 -33.61
CA ARG A 333 -18.47 1.99 -34.06
C ARG A 333 -17.60 1.26 -35.08
N LYS A 334 -16.93 1.98 -35.98
CA LYS A 334 -15.97 1.43 -36.95
C LYS A 334 -14.86 0.53 -36.36
N TYR A 335 -14.57 0.63 -35.06
CA TYR A 335 -13.56 -0.21 -34.42
C TYR A 335 -14.08 -1.58 -33.98
N TYR A 336 -15.40 -1.78 -33.86
CA TYR A 336 -15.96 -2.97 -33.22
C TYR A 336 -17.30 -3.47 -33.79
N ASP A 337 -17.98 -2.67 -34.60
CA ASP A 337 -19.29 -2.98 -35.16
C ASP A 337 -19.16 -3.29 -36.67
N PRO A 338 -19.31 -4.57 -37.10
CA PRO A 338 -19.22 -4.96 -38.51
C PRO A 338 -20.29 -4.34 -39.41
N SER A 339 -21.36 -3.77 -38.84
CA SER A 339 -22.39 -3.08 -39.63
C SER A 339 -22.00 -1.65 -40.02
N ASP A 340 -20.94 -1.11 -39.43
CA ASP A 340 -20.44 0.22 -39.75
C ASP A 340 -19.71 0.21 -41.12
N PRO A 341 -20.01 1.13 -42.05
CA PRO A 341 -19.38 1.18 -43.37
C PRO A 341 -17.85 1.36 -43.32
N GLU A 342 -17.31 2.00 -42.28
CA GLU A 342 -15.87 2.19 -42.10
C GLU A 342 -15.19 1.00 -41.42
N TYR A 343 -15.95 0.04 -40.84
CA TYR A 343 -15.39 -1.13 -40.17
C TYR A 343 -14.37 -1.92 -41.00
N PRO A 344 -14.63 -2.28 -42.26
CA PRO A 344 -13.65 -3.02 -43.06
C PRO A 344 -12.38 -2.22 -43.39
N ALA A 345 -12.43 -0.88 -43.28
CA ALA A 345 -11.29 -0.01 -43.56
C ALA A 345 -10.32 0.12 -42.38
N VAL A 346 -10.69 -0.34 -41.18
CA VAL A 346 -9.82 -0.30 -39.99
C VAL A 346 -8.94 -1.55 -39.92
N PRO A 347 -7.61 -1.42 -39.85
CA PRO A 347 -6.69 -2.54 -39.66
C PRO A 347 -7.02 -3.38 -38.42
N GLN A 348 -6.88 -4.70 -38.54
CA GLN A 348 -7.20 -5.63 -37.44
C GLN A 348 -6.37 -5.37 -36.17
N ASP A 349 -5.10 -4.98 -36.32
CA ASP A 349 -4.22 -4.68 -35.18
C ASP A 349 -4.67 -3.43 -34.42
N GLU A 350 -5.16 -2.41 -35.14
CA GLU A 350 -5.74 -1.19 -34.55
C GLU A 350 -7.03 -1.55 -33.78
N ARG A 351 -7.91 -2.36 -34.38
CA ARG A 351 -9.12 -2.88 -33.69
C ARG A 351 -8.78 -3.65 -32.43
N ASN A 352 -7.83 -4.59 -32.52
CA ASN A 352 -7.41 -5.42 -31.40
C ASN A 352 -6.84 -4.57 -30.25
N GLN A 353 -6.01 -3.57 -30.56
CA GLN A 353 -5.44 -2.67 -29.56
C GLN A 353 -6.52 -1.86 -28.83
N VAL A 354 -7.47 -1.30 -29.59
CA VAL A 354 -8.58 -0.50 -29.05
C VAL A 354 -9.49 -1.34 -28.15
N LEU A 355 -9.80 -2.56 -28.56
CA LEU A 355 -10.64 -3.47 -27.82
C LEU A 355 -9.97 -4.02 -26.56
N GLN A 356 -8.67 -4.33 -26.61
CA GLN A 356 -7.92 -4.80 -25.44
C GLN A 356 -7.85 -3.77 -24.32
N GLY A 357 -7.78 -2.49 -24.70
CA GLY A 357 -7.81 -1.39 -23.74
C GLY A 357 -9.22 -0.99 -23.30
N CYS A 358 -10.28 -1.62 -23.80
CA CYS A 358 -11.65 -1.33 -23.39
C CYS A 358 -12.32 -2.55 -22.73
N PRO A 359 -11.78 -3.03 -21.59
CA PRO A 359 -12.34 -4.19 -20.90
C PRO A 359 -13.71 -3.89 -20.28
N THR A 360 -13.91 -2.67 -19.78
CA THR A 360 -15.13 -2.26 -19.08
C THR A 360 -15.86 -1.20 -19.88
N TYR A 361 -16.98 -1.60 -20.46
CA TYR A 361 -17.64 -0.78 -21.46
C TYR A 361 -19.16 -0.83 -21.43
N LYS A 362 -19.75 0.17 -22.11
CA LYS A 362 -21.17 0.29 -22.36
C LYS A 362 -21.38 0.83 -23.77
N ASP A 363 -22.17 0.11 -24.56
CA ASP A 363 -22.54 0.59 -25.90
C ASP A 363 -23.59 1.70 -25.79
N THR A 364 -23.35 2.80 -26.50
CA THR A 364 -24.20 3.99 -26.55
C THR A 364 -24.45 4.40 -28.00
N PRO A 365 -25.42 5.29 -28.29
CA PRO A 365 -25.64 5.77 -29.66
C PRO A 365 -24.40 6.46 -30.29
N GLU A 366 -23.53 7.06 -29.48
CA GLU A 366 -22.28 7.70 -29.94
C GLU A 366 -21.17 6.69 -30.27
N GLY A 367 -21.29 5.46 -29.78
CA GLY A 367 -20.24 4.44 -29.82
C GLY A 367 -20.09 3.72 -28.48
N ARG A 368 -18.98 2.99 -28.31
CA ARG A 368 -18.69 2.22 -27.11
C ARG A 368 -17.97 3.09 -26.10
N ARG A 369 -18.62 3.38 -24.97
CA ARG A 369 -17.98 4.05 -23.83
C ARG A 369 -17.13 3.08 -23.05
N CYS A 370 -15.91 3.48 -22.72
CA CYS A 370 -14.97 2.67 -21.95
C CYS A 370 -14.41 3.49 -20.81
N LEU A 371 -14.23 2.81 -19.67
CA LEU A 371 -13.60 3.41 -18.50
C LEU A 371 -12.16 2.92 -18.37
N ALA A 372 -11.29 3.85 -18.00
CA ALA A 372 -10.04 3.54 -17.33
C ALA A 372 -10.01 4.26 -15.98
N LEU A 373 -9.64 3.53 -14.94
CA LEU A 373 -9.67 3.94 -13.57
C LEU A 373 -8.40 3.48 -12.85
N ALA A 374 -7.73 4.44 -12.23
CA ALA A 374 -6.68 4.16 -11.28
C ALA A 374 -7.05 4.72 -9.91
N GLU A 375 -6.76 3.93 -8.88
CA GLU A 375 -6.88 4.30 -7.48
C GLU A 375 -5.58 3.92 -6.81
N THR A 376 -4.86 4.89 -6.26
CA THR A 376 -3.62 4.64 -5.54
C THR A 376 -3.67 5.29 -4.17
N PRO A 377 -2.99 4.72 -3.15
CA PRO A 377 -2.81 5.43 -1.89
C PRO A 377 -2.05 6.75 -2.12
N THR A 378 -2.49 7.84 -1.49
CA THR A 378 -1.88 9.16 -1.63
C THR A 378 -0.39 9.11 -1.30
N GLY A 379 0.41 9.75 -2.14
CA GLY A 379 1.88 9.74 -2.05
C GLY A 379 2.56 8.61 -2.82
N LEU A 380 1.81 7.59 -3.27
CA LEU A 380 2.24 6.71 -4.36
C LEU A 380 1.75 7.32 -5.66
N VAL A 381 2.53 8.28 -6.18
CA VAL A 381 2.11 9.17 -7.26
C VAL A 381 1.55 8.37 -8.45
N PRO A 382 0.24 8.42 -8.71
CA PRO A 382 -0.23 8.10 -10.04
C PRO A 382 0.07 9.34 -10.87
N THR A 383 1.25 9.39 -11.49
CA THR A 383 1.47 10.45 -12.46
C THR A 383 0.48 10.20 -13.61
N LEU A 384 -0.01 11.26 -14.23
CA LEU A 384 -0.74 11.12 -15.49
C LEU A 384 0.07 10.28 -16.50
N LYS A 385 1.41 10.43 -16.50
CA LYS A 385 2.35 9.58 -17.25
C LYS A 385 2.17 8.11 -16.90
N THR A 386 2.03 7.76 -15.62
CA THR A 386 1.75 6.39 -15.15
C THR A 386 0.44 5.85 -15.71
N LEU A 387 -0.65 6.63 -15.70
CA LEU A 387 -1.94 6.17 -16.24
C LEU A 387 -1.90 5.99 -17.77
N LEU A 388 -1.26 6.93 -18.48
CA LEU A 388 -1.01 6.83 -19.92
C LEU A 388 -0.01 5.72 -20.30
N MET A 389 0.76 5.19 -19.35
CA MET A 389 1.65 4.05 -19.57
C MET A 389 1.00 2.72 -19.20
N ILE A 390 0.01 2.71 -18.30
CA ILE A 390 -0.68 1.49 -17.87
C ILE A 390 -1.80 1.11 -18.83
N ASP A 391 -2.48 2.09 -19.44
CA ASP A 391 -3.55 1.82 -20.39
C ASP A 391 -2.99 1.34 -21.75
N PRO A 392 -3.28 0.09 -22.18
CA PRO A 392 -2.74 -0.48 -23.41
C PRO A 392 -3.04 0.33 -24.67
N MET A 393 -4.10 1.15 -24.66
CA MET A 393 -4.41 2.05 -25.78
C MET A 393 -3.33 3.13 -25.98
N PHE A 394 -2.56 3.44 -24.94
CA PHE A 394 -1.56 4.53 -24.92
C PHE A 394 -0.11 4.00 -24.91
N GLN A 395 0.10 2.68 -24.78
CA GLN A 395 1.41 2.04 -24.62
C GLN A 395 2.31 2.03 -25.87
N ARG A 396 1.78 2.26 -27.08
CA ARG A 396 2.62 2.39 -28.30
C ARG A 396 3.09 3.83 -28.52
N GLY A 397 4.01 4.23 -27.68
CA GLY A 397 4.98 5.25 -28.00
C GLY A 397 6.14 5.06 -27.05
N ARG A 398 7.38 4.94 -27.60
CA ARG A 398 8.63 4.71 -26.85
C ARG A 398 8.56 5.23 -25.41
N GLN A 399 9.00 4.39 -24.46
CA GLN A 399 9.28 4.82 -23.09
C GLN A 399 9.98 6.18 -23.13
N TYR A 400 9.32 7.18 -22.58
CA TYR A 400 9.93 8.50 -22.40
C TYR A 400 11.01 8.35 -21.32
N PRO A 401 12.24 8.86 -21.55
CA PRO A 401 13.21 9.00 -20.48
C PRO A 401 12.64 9.77 -19.26
#